data_AF-A0A6N7V9I7-F1
#
_entry.id   AF-A0A6N7V9I7-F1
#
_cell.length_a   1.000
_cell.length_b   1.000
_cell.length_c   1.000
_cell.angle_alpha   90.00
_cell.angle_beta   90.00
_cell.angle_gamma   90.00
#
_symmetry.space_group_name_H-M   'P 1'
#
loop_
_entity.id
_entity.type
_entity.pdbx_description
1 polymer ?
#
loop_
_entity_poly.entity_id
_entity_poly.type
_entity_poly.pdbx_seq_one_letter_code
_entity_poly.pdbx_strand_id
1 'polypeptide(L)' 'MTIMTKDLDKYFDEFYEVYKTLSLEELQKIAFNAKDEETRLFFGAIVNYSIKVNFNKALENEKY' A
#
# COMPACT_ATOMS: atom_id res chain seq x y z
N MET A 1 12.32 25.89 9.68
CA MET A 1 12.07 24.47 10.02
C MET A 1 11.27 23.86 8.86
N THR A 2 11.85 23.82 7.66
CA THR A 2 11.11 23.65 6.38
C THR A 2 11.80 22.67 5.42
N ILE A 3 12.92 22.07 5.87
CA ILE A 3 13.74 21.17 5.05
C ILE A 3 13.23 19.72 5.18
N MET A 4 12.78 19.30 6.38
CA MET A 4 12.27 17.94 6.63
C MET A 4 11.00 17.58 5.84
N THR A 5 10.12 18.53 5.54
CA THR A 5 8.86 18.23 4.86
C THR A 5 9.06 17.88 3.39
N LYS A 6 9.98 18.56 2.69
CA LYS A 6 10.26 18.28 1.27
C LYS A 6 10.89 16.92 1.05
N ASP A 7 11.74 16.49 1.98
CA ASP A 7 12.38 15.17 1.92
C ASP A 7 11.35 14.07 2.19
N LEU A 8 10.43 14.27 3.14
CA LEU A 8 9.34 13.33 3.43
C LEU A 8 8.41 13.15 2.23
N ASP A 9 8.02 14.25 1.58
CA ASP A 9 7.19 14.22 0.37
C ASP A 9 7.87 13.39 -0.73
N LYS A 10 9.18 13.60 -0.94
CA LYS A 10 9.97 12.82 -1.90
C LYS A 10 10.00 11.33 -1.55
N TYR A 11 10.19 10.97 -0.27
CA TYR A 11 10.17 9.56 0.15
C TYR A 11 8.79 8.92 -0.07
N PHE A 12 7.72 9.67 0.13
CA PHE A 12 6.36 9.21 -0.15
C PHE A 12 6.12 9.01 -1.64
N ASP A 13 6.59 9.93 -2.49
CA ASP A 13 6.48 9.81 -3.95
C ASP A 13 7.25 8.59 -4.45
N GLU A 14 8.49 8.40 -4.00
CA GLU A 14 9.30 7.22 -4.36
C GLU A 14 8.63 5.91 -3.90
N PHE A 15 8.12 5.89 -2.67
CA PHE A 15 7.34 4.76 -2.16
C PHE A 15 6.11 4.50 -3.02
N TYR A 16 5.36 5.53 -3.40
CA TYR A 16 4.14 5.40 -4.20
C TYR A 16 4.44 4.87 -5.60
N GLU A 17 5.52 5.32 -6.23
CA GLU A 17 5.97 4.78 -7.52
C GLU A 17 6.29 3.30 -7.43
N VAL A 18 7.00 2.87 -6.38
CA VAL A 18 7.28 1.43 -6.16
C VAL A 18 5.99 0.67 -5.88
N TYR A 19 5.13 1.17 -4.98
CA TYR A 19 3.87 0.55 -4.60
C TYR A 19 2.99 0.22 -5.82
N LYS A 20 2.87 1.15 -6.78
CA LYS A 20 2.06 0.96 -7.99
C LYS A 20 2.54 -0.22 -8.86
N THR A 21 3.80 -0.62 -8.75
CA THR A 21 4.37 -1.72 -9.53
C THR A 21 4.16 -3.08 -8.89
N LEU A 22 3.80 -3.13 -7.61
CA LEU A 22 3.66 -4.38 -6.86
C LEU A 22 2.27 -5.00 -7.05
N SER A 23 2.26 -6.32 -7.27
CA SER A 23 1.04 -7.11 -7.20
C SER A 23 0.54 -7.24 -5.76
N LEU A 24 -0.74 -7.59 -5.60
CA LEU A 24 -1.33 -7.83 -4.28
C LEU A 24 -0.60 -8.96 -3.51
N GLU A 25 -0.13 -9.99 -4.22
CA GLU A 25 0.63 -11.10 -3.63
C GLU A 25 1.99 -10.64 -3.11
N GLU A 26 2.68 -9.78 -3.86
CA GLU A 26 3.95 -9.20 -3.42
C GLU A 26 3.78 -8.32 -2.19
N LEU A 27 2.72 -7.49 -2.15
CA LEU A 27 2.39 -6.68 -0.98
C LEU A 27 2.10 -7.54 0.26
N GLN A 28 1.37 -8.65 0.08
CA GLN A 28 1.12 -9.61 1.16
C GLN A 28 2.41 -10.27 1.66
N LYS A 29 3.32 -10.65 0.75
CA LYS A 29 4.63 -11.21 1.10
C LYS A 29 5.47 -10.21 1.89
N ILE A 30 5.45 -8.93 1.51
CA ILE A 30 6.15 -7.86 2.25
C ILE A 30 5.57 -7.73 3.66
N ALA A 31 4.24 -7.63 3.78
CA ALA A 31 3.57 -7.53 5.09
C ALA A 31 3.89 -8.74 5.98
N PHE A 32 3.81 -9.96 5.44
CA PHE A 32 4.06 -11.20 6.17
C PHE A 32 5.51 -11.33 6.66
N ASN A 33 6.47 -10.94 5.81
CA ASN A 33 7.90 -11.03 6.13
C ASN A 33 8.44 -9.82 6.93
N ALA A 34 7.59 -8.83 7.23
CA ALA A 34 7.97 -7.67 8.04
C ALA A 34 8.38 -8.09 9.45
N LYS A 35 9.61 -7.72 9.83
CA LYS A 35 10.23 -8.09 11.11
C LYS A 35 9.64 -7.30 12.27
N ASP A 36 9.34 -6.02 12.06
CA ASP A 36 8.72 -5.14 13.03
C ASP A 36 7.21 -5.03 12.84
N GLU A 37 6.51 -4.81 13.94
CA GLU A 37 5.04 -4.74 13.98
C GLU A 37 4.51 -3.52 13.23
N GLU A 38 5.18 -2.38 13.32
CA GLU A 38 4.76 -1.14 12.66
C GLU A 38 4.73 -1.28 11.14
N THR A 39 5.81 -1.81 10.55
CA THR A 39 5.90 -2.11 9.12
C THR A 39 4.87 -3.15 8.71
N ARG A 40 4.67 -4.20 9.52
CA ARG A 40 3.63 -5.22 9.27
C ARG A 40 2.24 -4.61 9.21
N LEU A 41 1.91 -3.74 10.16
CA LEU A 41 0.62 -3.06 10.23
C LEU A 41 0.44 -2.09 9.06
N PHE A 42 1.48 -1.33 8.71
CA PHE A 42 1.46 -0.40 7.58
C PHE A 42 1.17 -1.12 6.26
N PHE A 43 1.97 -2.13 5.90
CA PHE A 43 1.74 -2.89 4.67
C PHE A 43 0.44 -3.72 4.73
N GLY A 44 0.05 -4.21 5.91
CA GLY A 44 -1.24 -4.89 6.09
C GLY A 44 -2.44 -3.98 5.81
N ALA A 45 -2.39 -2.71 6.22
CA ALA A 45 -3.43 -1.72 5.93
C ALA A 45 -3.54 -1.46 4.42
N ILE A 46 -2.40 -1.36 3.72
CA ILE A 46 -2.35 -1.19 2.27
C ILE A 46 -2.99 -2.39 1.57
N VAL A 47 -2.63 -3.62 1.96
CA VAL A 47 -3.22 -4.85 1.40
C VAL A 47 -4.74 -4.87 1.59
N ASN A 48 -5.22 -4.58 2.80
CA ASN A 48 -6.64 -4.56 3.12
C ASN A 48 -7.40 -3.52 2.29
N TYR A 49 -6.82 -2.33 2.11
CA TYR A 49 -7.39 -1.29 1.27
C TYR A 49 -7.50 -1.74 -0.20
N SER A 50 -6.43 -2.31 -0.75
CA SER A 50 -6.41 -2.81 -2.13
C SER A 50 -7.45 -3.91 -2.37
N ILE A 51 -7.62 -4.83 -1.42
CA ILE A 51 -8.67 -5.86 -1.48
C ILE A 51 -10.05 -5.22 -1.51
N LYS A 52 -10.33 -4.27 -0.61
CA LYS A 52 -11.61 -3.58 -0.55
C LYS A 52 -11.93 -2.84 -1.85
N VAL A 53 -10.96 -2.13 -2.40
CA VAL A 53 -11.13 -1.41 -3.68
C VAL A 53 -11.40 -2.38 -4.83
N ASN A 54 -10.63 -3.48 -4.92
CA ASN A 54 -10.83 -4.47 -5.98
C ASN A 54 -12.16 -5.19 -5.86
N PHE A 55 -12.60 -5.51 -4.64
CA PHE A 55 -13.90 -6.12 -4.38
C PHE A 55 -15.04 -5.19 -4.79
N ASN A 56 -15.00 -3.91 -4.41
CA ASN A 56 -16.01 -2.94 -4.83
C ASN A 56 -16.08 -2.80 -6.36
N LYS A 57 -14.93 -2.72 -7.03
CA LYS A 57 -14.88 -2.69 -8.50
C LYS A 57 -15.47 -3.95 -9.13
N ALA A 58 -15.24 -5.11 -8.54
CA ALA A 58 -15.83 -6.36 -9.00
C ALA A 58 -17.36 -6.31 -8.88
N LEU A 59 -17.89 -5.87 -7.72
CA LEU A 59 -19.34 -5.70 -7.52
C LEU A 59 -19.97 -4.69 -8.50
N GLU A 60 -19.32 -3.56 -8.74
CA GLU A 60 -19.78 -2.55 -9.72
C GLU A 60 -19.83 -3.13 -11.14
N ASN A 61 -18.85 -3.96 -11.52
CA ASN A 61 -18.78 -4.58 -12.85
C ASN A 61 -19.77 -5.75 -13.01
N GLU A 62 -20.15 -6.42 -11.93
CA GLU A 62 -21.12 -7.53 -11.96
C GLU A 62 -22.60 -7.07 -11.97
N LYS A 63 -22.89 -5.76 -11.94
CA LYS A 63 -24.26 -5.19 -11.90
C LYS A 63 -25.13 -5.80 -10.78
N TYR A 64 -24.67 -5.74 -9.54
CA TYR A 64 -25.56 -5.77 -8.38
C TYR A 64 -26.14 -4.39 -8.09
#